data_AF-A0A2V8X5U6-F1
#
_entry.id   AF-A0A2V8X5U6-F1
#
_cell.length_a   1.000
_cell.length_b   1.000
_cell.length_c   1.000
_cell.angle_alpha   90.00
_cell.angle_beta   90.00
_cell.angle_gamma   90.00
#
_symmetry.space_group_name_H-M   'P 1'
#
loop_
_entity.id
_entity.type
_entity.pdbx_description
1 polymer ?
#
loop_
_entity_poly.entity_id
_entity_poly.type
_entity_poly.pdbx_seq_one_letter_code
_entity_poly.pdbx_strand_id
1 'polypeptide(L)'
;MLSPDHFEAPAVAANPFTSADVLAILRERGWLATEPTPGQAAWCEHAAAILGGHAADRDTLDELLRLVFHYDARGIISRVDSHIVLSRYAAREVLRQLALLLLDGAPLTSERFGEIIAKLKEDKELRGRELFHPIRLALAGRAGEGELDRVILLLDEAAALPFAVPVKSVRTRILEFCATLD
;
A
#
# COMPACT_ATOMS: atom_id res chain seq x y z
N MET A 1 -29.88 29.70 -0.76
CA MET A 1 -29.91 28.32 -0.24
C MET A 1 -28.91 27.52 -1.05
N LEU A 2 -27.75 27.25 -0.48
CA LEU A 2 -26.70 26.43 -1.11
C LEU A 2 -27.08 24.96 -0.86
N SER A 3 -27.18 24.18 -1.94
CA SER A 3 -27.34 22.72 -1.86
C SER A 3 -26.11 22.12 -1.17
N PRO A 4 -26.28 21.17 -0.24
CA PRO A 4 -25.17 20.42 0.30
C PRO A 4 -24.71 19.42 -0.76
N ASP A 5 -23.49 19.62 -1.29
CA ASP A 5 -22.75 18.62 -2.04
C ASP A 5 -22.68 17.35 -1.19
N HIS A 6 -23.54 16.38 -1.52
CA HIS A 6 -23.42 15.03 -1.01
C HIS A 6 -22.13 14.47 -1.60
N PHE A 7 -21.13 14.26 -0.75
CA PHE A 7 -20.13 13.23 -1.01
C PHE A 7 -20.87 11.89 -1.04
N GLU A 8 -21.36 11.52 -2.23
CA GLU A 8 -21.86 10.19 -2.49
C GLU A 8 -20.67 9.25 -2.32
N ALA A 9 -20.64 8.55 -1.18
CA ALA A 9 -19.67 7.47 -0.99
C ALA A 9 -19.88 6.49 -2.15
N PRO A 10 -18.86 6.19 -2.97
CA PRO A 10 -19.04 5.23 -4.04
C PRO A 10 -19.53 3.93 -3.39
N ALA A 11 -20.64 3.41 -3.90
CA ALA A 11 -21.21 2.14 -3.46
C ALA A 11 -20.05 1.14 -3.39
N VAL A 12 -19.79 0.59 -2.20
CA VAL A 12 -18.83 -0.50 -2.05
C VAL A 12 -19.37 -1.62 -2.92
N ALA A 13 -18.79 -1.78 -4.11
CA ALA A 13 -19.16 -2.86 -5.01
C ALA A 13 -19.09 -4.16 -4.21
N ALA A 14 -20.13 -5.00 -4.31
CA ALA A 14 -20.14 -6.29 -3.65
C ALA A 14 -18.84 -7.01 -4.03
N ASN A 15 -18.00 -7.33 -3.04
CA ASN A 15 -16.68 -7.88 -3.28
C ASN A 15 -16.81 -9.18 -4.08
N PRO A 16 -16.39 -9.22 -5.36
CA PRO A 16 -16.59 -10.39 -6.20
C PRO A 16 -15.48 -11.42 -6.02
N PHE A 17 -14.41 -11.08 -5.27
CA PHE A 17 -13.23 -11.91 -5.10
C PHE A 17 -13.22 -12.59 -3.74
N THR A 18 -12.70 -13.81 -3.74
CA THR A 18 -12.56 -14.67 -2.57
C THR A 18 -11.08 -14.96 -2.28
N SER A 19 -10.81 -15.59 -1.14
CA SER A 19 -9.47 -16.09 -0.83
C SER A 19 -8.93 -17.08 -1.87
N ALA A 20 -9.83 -17.82 -2.55
CA ALA A 20 -9.46 -18.75 -3.61
C ALA A 20 -8.89 -18.04 -4.85
N ASP A 21 -9.44 -16.87 -5.20
CA ASP A 21 -8.96 -16.06 -6.33
C ASP A 21 -7.56 -15.51 -6.06
N VAL A 22 -7.33 -15.00 -4.84
CA VAL A 22 -6.01 -14.54 -4.41
C VAL A 22 -5.01 -15.70 -4.45
N LEU A 23 -5.36 -16.87 -3.87
CA LEU A 23 -4.49 -18.06 -3.89
C LEU A 23 -4.14 -18.50 -5.31
N ALA A 24 -5.10 -18.47 -6.24
CA ALA A 24 -4.86 -18.81 -7.64
C ALA A 24 -3.84 -17.85 -8.28
N ILE A 25 -4.02 -16.54 -8.09
CA ILE A 25 -3.07 -15.52 -8.58
C ILE A 25 -1.67 -15.74 -7.99
N LEU A 26 -1.55 -15.93 -6.67
CA LEU A 26 -0.25 -16.12 -6.04
C LEU A 26 0.49 -17.36 -6.56
N ARG A 27 -0.25 -18.45 -6.85
CA ARG A 27 0.34 -19.67 -7.42
C ARG A 27 0.79 -19.47 -8.87
N GLU A 28 -0.04 -18.84 -9.70
CA GLU A 28 0.31 -18.53 -11.10
C GLU A 28 1.55 -17.64 -11.19
N ARG A 29 1.70 -16.71 -10.24
CA ARG A 29 2.86 -15.81 -10.13
C ARG A 29 4.08 -16.44 -9.47
N GLY A 30 3.94 -17.65 -8.93
CA GLY A 30 5.01 -18.34 -8.19
C GLY A 30 5.38 -17.67 -6.86
N TRP A 31 4.47 -16.89 -6.26
CA TRP A 31 4.66 -16.24 -4.95
C TRP A 31 4.25 -17.13 -3.77
N LEU A 32 3.49 -18.18 -4.03
CA LEU A 32 3.08 -19.18 -3.06
C LEU A 32 3.62 -20.56 -3.46
N ALA A 33 4.02 -21.35 -2.46
CA ALA A 33 4.23 -22.78 -2.65
C ALA A 33 2.91 -23.52 -2.95
N THR A 34 2.98 -24.82 -3.23
CA THR A 34 1.81 -25.62 -3.63
C THR A 34 0.71 -25.62 -2.56
N GLU A 35 1.08 -25.79 -1.29
CA GLU A 35 0.16 -25.73 -0.16
C GLU A 35 0.40 -24.48 0.70
N PRO A 36 -0.60 -23.59 0.87
CA PRO A 36 -0.49 -22.46 1.78
C PRO A 36 -0.45 -22.92 3.23
N THR A 37 0.42 -22.32 4.02
CA THR A 37 0.32 -22.38 5.48
C THR A 37 -0.97 -21.72 5.97
N PRO A 38 -1.46 -22.04 7.19
CA PRO A 38 -2.64 -21.38 7.75
C PRO A 38 -2.52 -19.84 7.79
N GLY A 39 -1.33 -19.31 8.08
CA GLY A 39 -1.07 -17.86 8.07
C GLY A 39 -1.19 -17.26 6.67
N GLN A 40 -0.72 -17.94 5.62
CA GLN A 40 -0.87 -17.50 4.24
C GLN A 40 -2.32 -17.59 3.76
N ALA A 41 -3.07 -18.61 4.19
CA ALA A 41 -4.50 -18.72 3.89
C ALA A 41 -5.29 -17.57 4.53
N ALA A 42 -5.03 -17.28 5.82
CA ALA A 42 -5.63 -16.15 6.51
C ALA A 42 -5.27 -14.81 5.86
N TRP A 43 -4.01 -14.63 5.44
CA TRP A 43 -3.58 -13.45 4.69
C TRP A 43 -4.31 -13.33 3.34
N CYS A 44 -4.51 -14.43 2.61
CA CYS A 44 -5.25 -14.39 1.34
C CYS A 44 -6.72 -14.01 1.55
N GLU A 45 -7.32 -14.44 2.65
CA GLU A 45 -8.68 -14.07 3.03
C GLU A 45 -8.79 -12.59 3.39
N HIS A 46 -7.84 -12.07 4.17
CA HIS A 46 -7.74 -10.64 4.47
C HIS A 46 -7.50 -9.80 3.20
N ALA A 47 -6.57 -10.21 2.33
CA ALA A 47 -6.26 -9.54 1.08
C ALA A 47 -7.49 -9.49 0.15
N ALA A 48 -8.21 -10.60 0.02
CA ALA A 48 -9.46 -10.64 -0.75
C ALA A 48 -10.49 -9.65 -0.17
N ALA A 49 -10.67 -9.64 1.16
CA ALA A 49 -11.64 -8.79 1.83
C ALA A 49 -11.40 -7.29 1.59
N ILE A 50 -10.15 -6.83 1.66
CA ILE A 50 -9.85 -5.40 1.54
C ILE A 50 -9.62 -4.96 0.10
N LEU A 51 -8.95 -5.77 -0.74
CA LEU A 51 -8.66 -5.40 -2.14
C LEU A 51 -9.84 -5.66 -3.07
N GLY A 52 -10.63 -6.70 -2.82
CA GLY A 52 -11.57 -7.21 -3.82
C GLY A 52 -12.70 -6.24 -4.17
N GLY A 53 -13.21 -5.45 -3.20
CA GLY A 53 -14.17 -4.37 -3.49
C GLY A 53 -13.60 -3.18 -4.28
N HIS A 54 -12.28 -3.15 -4.52
CA HIS A 54 -11.56 -2.08 -5.23
C HIS A 54 -10.92 -2.55 -6.53
N ALA A 55 -10.97 -3.86 -6.83
CA ALA A 55 -10.55 -4.42 -8.10
C ALA A 55 -11.75 -4.55 -9.02
N ALA A 56 -11.70 -3.93 -10.19
CA ALA A 56 -12.78 -4.03 -11.19
C ALA A 56 -12.85 -5.43 -11.81
N ASP A 57 -11.70 -6.08 -11.94
CA ASP A 57 -11.52 -7.38 -12.54
C ASP A 57 -10.29 -8.09 -11.93
N ARG A 58 -10.08 -9.35 -12.36
CA ARG A 58 -9.00 -10.19 -11.86
C ARG A 58 -7.62 -9.59 -12.17
N ASP A 59 -7.47 -8.93 -13.31
CA ASP A 59 -6.21 -8.33 -13.74
C ASP A 59 -5.84 -7.15 -12.81
N THR A 60 -6.83 -6.34 -12.43
CA THR A 60 -6.66 -5.27 -11.43
C THR A 60 -6.28 -5.84 -10.06
N LEU A 61 -6.91 -6.94 -9.63
CA LEU A 61 -6.53 -7.60 -8.37
C LEU A 61 -5.09 -8.13 -8.42
N ASP A 62 -4.71 -8.76 -9.52
CA ASP A 62 -3.34 -9.25 -9.75
C ASP A 62 -2.32 -8.09 -9.72
N GLU A 63 -2.63 -6.96 -10.36
CA GLU A 63 -1.79 -5.78 -10.29
C GLU A 63 -1.60 -5.27 -8.87
N LEU A 64 -2.67 -5.20 -8.08
CA LEU A 64 -2.60 -4.77 -6.68
C LEU A 64 -1.78 -5.73 -5.82
N LEU A 65 -1.98 -7.04 -5.98
CA LEU A 65 -1.18 -8.06 -5.31
C LEU A 65 0.30 -7.97 -5.70
N ARG A 66 0.60 -7.69 -6.97
CA ARG A 66 1.99 -7.49 -7.44
C ARG A 66 2.72 -6.40 -6.67
N LEU A 67 2.04 -5.34 -6.25
CA LEU A 67 2.64 -4.26 -5.46
C LEU A 67 3.05 -4.71 -4.04
N VAL A 68 2.43 -5.78 -3.51
CA VAL A 68 2.84 -6.42 -2.24
C VAL A 68 4.11 -7.25 -2.43
N PHE A 69 4.20 -8.04 -3.50
CA PHE A 69 5.31 -8.98 -3.68
C PHE A 69 6.52 -8.43 -4.43
N HIS A 70 6.36 -7.33 -5.17
CA HIS A 70 7.42 -6.74 -5.95
C HIS A 70 7.64 -5.27 -5.59
N TYR A 71 8.83 -4.95 -5.09
CA TYR A 71 9.21 -3.60 -4.71
C TYR A 71 10.69 -3.31 -5.00
N ASP A 72 10.93 -2.23 -5.74
CA ASP A 72 12.26 -1.73 -6.07
C ASP A 72 12.30 -0.20 -5.99
N ALA A 73 12.83 0.33 -4.88
CA ALA A 73 12.93 1.77 -4.64
C ALA A 73 13.68 2.51 -5.76
N ARG A 74 14.76 1.93 -6.30
CA ARG A 74 15.57 2.54 -7.36
C ARG A 74 14.77 2.67 -8.65
N GLY A 75 14.15 1.56 -9.09
CA GLY A 75 13.31 1.53 -10.28
C GLY A 75 12.03 2.35 -10.15
N ILE A 76 11.55 2.64 -8.93
CA ILE A 76 10.46 3.59 -8.69
C ILE A 76 10.98 5.02 -8.87
N ILE A 77 12.02 5.41 -8.15
CA ILE A 77 12.56 6.78 -8.16
C ILE A 77 13.04 7.21 -9.55
N SER A 78 13.53 6.28 -10.37
CA SER A 78 13.99 6.59 -11.74
C SER A 78 12.86 6.96 -12.72
N ARG A 79 11.58 6.82 -12.34
CA ARG A 79 10.46 7.09 -13.24
C ARG A 79 10.08 8.57 -13.24
N VAL A 80 9.68 9.07 -14.40
CA VAL A 80 9.27 10.48 -14.59
C VAL A 80 8.08 10.87 -13.70
N ASP A 81 7.08 9.99 -13.57
CA ASP A 81 5.91 10.21 -12.72
C ASP A 81 6.28 10.35 -11.23
N SER A 82 7.29 9.62 -10.79
CA SER A 82 7.81 9.64 -9.43
C SER A 82 8.50 10.98 -9.15
N HIS A 83 9.29 11.50 -10.10
CA HIS A 83 9.86 12.84 -9.99
C HIS A 83 8.79 13.93 -9.88
N ILE A 84 7.68 13.84 -10.63
CA ILE A 84 6.56 14.80 -10.54
C ILE A 84 5.94 14.81 -9.13
N VAL A 85 5.80 13.65 -8.50
CA VAL A 85 5.29 13.55 -7.13
C VAL A 85 6.29 14.13 -6.13
N LEU A 86 7.57 13.78 -6.27
CA LEU A 86 8.63 14.16 -5.35
C LEU A 86 9.03 15.64 -5.46
N SER A 87 8.76 16.30 -6.60
CA SER A 87 8.98 17.73 -6.78
C SER A 87 7.88 18.60 -6.16
N ARG A 88 6.76 18.00 -5.70
CA ARG A 88 5.69 18.75 -5.04
C ARG A 88 6.15 19.28 -3.68
N TYR A 89 5.52 20.35 -3.26
CA TYR A 89 5.75 20.95 -1.95
C TYR A 89 5.66 19.90 -0.84
N ALA A 90 6.62 19.92 0.07
CA ALA A 90 6.75 19.04 1.23
C ALA A 90 6.84 17.52 0.98
N ALA A 91 6.81 17.03 -0.26
CA ALA A 91 6.76 15.59 -0.55
C ALA A 91 7.92 14.79 0.10
N ARG A 92 9.17 15.24 -0.08
CA ARG A 92 10.35 14.60 0.54
C ARG A 92 10.31 14.65 2.06
N GLU A 93 9.80 15.73 2.62
CA GLU A 93 9.75 15.94 4.05
C GLU A 93 8.67 15.06 4.71
N VAL A 94 7.51 14.88 4.06
CA VAL A 94 6.51 13.87 4.46
C VAL A 94 7.14 12.49 4.55
N LEU A 95 7.99 12.11 3.57
CA LEU A 95 8.66 10.82 3.58
C LEU A 95 9.67 10.68 4.71
N ARG A 96 10.45 11.72 5.03
CA ARG A 96 11.36 11.70 6.18
C ARG A 96 10.59 11.56 7.49
N GLN A 97 9.51 12.32 7.68
CA GLN A 97 8.68 12.20 8.89
C GLN A 97 7.99 10.84 9.00
N LEU A 98 7.46 10.32 7.89
CA LEU A 98 6.90 8.98 7.83
C LEU A 98 7.95 7.93 8.24
N ALA A 99 9.19 8.04 7.74
CA ALA A 99 10.27 7.14 8.11
C ALA A 99 10.53 7.17 9.62
N LEU A 100 10.57 8.36 10.24
CA LEU A 100 10.76 8.52 11.69
C LEU A 100 9.64 7.84 12.50
N LEU A 101 8.39 8.02 12.08
CA LEU A 101 7.22 7.43 12.76
C LEU A 101 7.16 5.89 12.65
N LEU A 102 7.88 5.31 11.68
CA LEU A 102 7.96 3.87 11.45
C LEU A 102 9.22 3.21 12.05
N LEU A 103 10.09 3.98 12.72
CA LEU A 103 11.37 3.48 13.25
C LEU A 103 11.23 2.47 14.39
N ASP A 104 10.15 2.53 15.16
CA ASP A 104 9.92 1.61 16.29
C ASP A 104 9.82 0.13 15.85
N GLY A 105 9.55 -0.13 14.57
CA GLY A 105 9.43 -1.47 14.00
C GLY A 105 8.16 -2.23 14.36
N ALA A 106 7.18 -1.60 15.00
CA ALA A 106 5.88 -2.23 15.15
C ALA A 106 5.27 -2.51 13.76
N PRO A 107 4.42 -3.54 13.60
CA PRO A 107 3.65 -3.72 12.38
C PRO A 107 2.69 -2.54 12.13
N LEU A 108 2.41 -2.24 10.87
CA LEU A 108 1.47 -1.22 10.45
C LEU A 108 0.06 -1.80 10.37
N THR A 109 -0.76 -1.52 11.38
CA THR A 109 -2.21 -1.79 11.37
C THR A 109 -2.98 -0.62 10.79
N SER A 110 -4.26 -0.82 10.45
CA SER A 110 -5.16 0.26 10.00
C SER A 110 -5.26 1.41 11.01
N GLU A 111 -5.33 1.07 12.30
CA GLU A 111 -5.39 2.03 13.42
C GLU A 111 -4.12 2.87 13.46
N ARG A 112 -2.96 2.19 13.46
CA ARG A 112 -1.65 2.85 13.49
C ARG A 112 -1.39 3.68 12.23
N PHE A 113 -1.81 3.22 11.06
CA PHE A 113 -1.72 4.00 9.84
C PHE A 113 -2.56 5.28 9.97
N GLY A 114 -3.78 5.19 10.50
CA GLY A 114 -4.61 6.35 10.83
C GLY A 114 -3.93 7.35 11.77
N GLU A 115 -3.30 6.87 12.85
CA GLU A 115 -2.55 7.70 13.80
C GLU A 115 -1.34 8.39 13.15
N ILE A 116 -0.58 7.68 12.32
CA ILE A 116 0.55 8.25 11.56
C ILE A 116 0.06 9.36 10.63
N ILE A 117 -1.03 9.11 9.89
CA ILE A 117 -1.62 10.10 8.99
C ILE A 117 -2.14 11.32 9.77
N ALA A 118 -2.72 11.13 10.95
CA ALA A 118 -3.16 12.24 11.80
C ALA A 118 -1.97 13.12 12.24
N LYS A 119 -0.89 12.49 12.74
CA LYS A 119 0.35 13.20 13.11
C LYS A 119 0.97 13.97 11.95
N LEU A 120 1.02 13.37 10.75
CA LEU A 120 1.56 14.04 9.56
C LEU A 120 0.72 15.24 9.10
N LYS A 121 -0.59 15.25 9.38
CA LYS A 121 -1.48 16.39 9.08
C LYS A 121 -1.28 17.56 10.04
N GLU A 122 -1.01 17.28 11.31
CA GLU A 122 -0.78 18.30 12.34
C GLU A 122 0.46 19.14 12.05
N ASP A 123 1.52 18.51 11.55
CA ASP A 123 2.80 19.19 11.35
C ASP A 123 2.84 20.16 10.15
N LYS A 124 1.94 20.05 9.15
CA LYS A 124 2.17 20.70 7.83
C LYS A 124 0.95 21.23 7.06
N GLU A 125 -0.26 21.25 7.64
CA GLU A 125 -1.51 21.59 6.92
C GLU A 125 -1.73 20.80 5.61
N LEU A 126 -1.00 19.69 5.40
CA LEU A 126 -1.05 18.91 4.16
C LEU A 126 -2.34 18.11 4.09
N ARG A 127 -3.02 18.15 2.93
CA ARG A 127 -4.29 17.46 2.72
C ARG A 127 -4.34 16.77 1.36
N GLY A 128 -5.17 15.73 1.29
CA GLY A 128 -5.44 15.01 0.04
C GLY A 128 -4.15 14.53 -0.64
N ARG A 129 -4.00 14.85 -1.92
CA ARG A 129 -2.94 14.31 -2.77
C ARG A 129 -1.54 14.66 -2.31
N GLU A 130 -1.33 15.83 -1.71
CA GLU A 130 -0.01 16.28 -1.24
C GLU A 130 0.54 15.42 -0.11
N LEU A 131 -0.35 14.90 0.74
CA LEU A 131 0.02 13.97 1.79
C LEU A 131 0.09 12.52 1.28
N PHE A 132 -0.94 12.05 0.58
CA PHE A 132 -1.08 10.62 0.28
C PHE A 132 -0.23 10.15 -0.91
N HIS A 133 -0.05 10.98 -1.95
CA HIS A 133 0.72 10.54 -3.12
C HIS A 133 2.17 10.20 -2.81
N PRO A 134 2.94 11.00 -2.04
CA PRO A 134 4.31 10.60 -1.69
C PRO A 134 4.33 9.31 -0.86
N ILE A 135 3.42 9.16 0.11
CA ILE A 135 3.33 7.94 0.94
C ILE A 135 3.07 6.70 0.08
N ARG A 136 2.06 6.76 -0.80
CA ARG A 136 1.71 5.67 -1.72
C ARG A 136 2.84 5.37 -2.70
N LEU A 137 3.49 6.41 -3.22
CA LEU A 137 4.66 6.24 -4.08
C LEU A 137 5.77 5.47 -3.36
N ALA A 138 6.13 5.90 -2.16
CA ALA A 138 7.22 5.29 -1.40
C ALA A 138 6.91 3.87 -0.94
N LEU A 139 5.68 3.57 -0.53
CA LEU A 139 5.33 2.28 0.06
C LEU A 139 4.73 1.29 -0.93
N ALA A 140 3.89 1.73 -1.86
CA ALA A 140 3.22 0.89 -2.86
C ALA A 140 3.90 0.95 -4.24
N GLY A 141 4.84 1.86 -4.47
CA GLY A 141 5.66 1.94 -5.69
C GLY A 141 5.02 2.66 -6.88
N ARG A 142 3.86 3.31 -6.66
CA ARG A 142 3.25 4.28 -7.58
C ARG A 142 2.39 5.26 -6.79
N ALA A 143 2.18 6.46 -7.33
CA ALA A 143 1.12 7.33 -6.84
C ALA A 143 -0.23 6.84 -7.39
N GLY A 144 -1.30 7.04 -6.64
CA GLY A 144 -2.63 6.56 -7.00
C GLY A 144 -3.63 6.87 -5.90
N GLU A 145 -4.77 6.18 -5.94
CA GLU A 145 -5.91 6.46 -5.07
C GLU A 145 -5.93 5.51 -3.85
N GLY A 146 -7.06 5.47 -3.13
CA GLY A 146 -7.16 4.81 -1.82
C GLY A 146 -6.97 3.29 -1.82
N GLU A 147 -7.03 2.63 -2.97
CA GLU A 147 -6.69 1.20 -3.13
C GLU A 147 -5.24 0.91 -2.73
N LEU A 148 -4.33 1.88 -2.93
CA LEU A 148 -2.93 1.71 -2.55
C LEU A 148 -2.72 1.74 -1.04
N ASP A 149 -3.58 2.41 -0.28
CA ASP A 149 -3.51 2.37 1.19
C ASP A 149 -3.77 0.94 1.70
N ARG A 150 -4.62 0.18 1.00
CA ARG A 150 -4.92 -1.22 1.34
C ARG A 150 -3.78 -2.15 1.00
N VAL A 151 -3.09 -1.91 -0.13
CA VAL A 151 -1.84 -2.60 -0.46
C VAL A 151 -0.82 -2.40 0.66
N ILE A 152 -0.68 -1.16 1.16
CA ILE A 152 0.24 -0.81 2.26
C ILE A 152 -0.08 -1.59 3.54
N LEU A 153 -1.36 -1.71 3.88
CA LEU A 153 -1.81 -2.43 5.08
C LEU A 153 -1.55 -3.95 5.03
N LEU A 154 -1.32 -4.52 3.85
CA LEU A 154 -0.99 -5.96 3.71
C LEU A 154 0.50 -6.25 3.86
N LEU A 155 1.37 -5.24 3.82
CA LEU A 155 2.81 -5.43 3.66
C LEU A 155 3.45 -6.12 4.87
N ASP A 156 3.12 -5.69 6.09
CA ASP A 156 3.78 -6.20 7.29
C ASP A 156 3.32 -7.62 7.64
N GLU A 157 2.03 -7.92 7.46
CA GLU A 157 1.50 -9.28 7.58
C GLU A 157 2.17 -10.20 6.54
N ALA A 158 2.29 -9.76 5.30
CA ALA A 158 2.93 -10.54 4.25
C ALA A 158 4.42 -10.76 4.51
N ALA A 159 5.13 -9.73 5.00
CA ALA A 159 6.55 -9.80 5.33
C ALA A 159 6.88 -10.78 6.47
N ALA A 160 5.91 -11.07 7.34
CA ALA A 160 6.06 -12.03 8.43
C ALA A 160 5.82 -13.49 8.00
N LEU A 161 5.32 -13.73 6.77
CA LEU A 161 4.91 -15.05 6.30
C LEU A 161 5.92 -15.66 5.30
N PRO A 162 6.03 -17.00 5.24
CA PRO A 162 7.01 -17.70 4.40
C PRO A 162 6.52 -17.84 2.95
N PHE A 163 6.34 -16.72 2.25
CA PHE A 163 6.07 -16.74 0.80
C PHE A 163 7.30 -17.17 0.00
N ALA A 164 7.09 -17.62 -1.24
CA ALA A 164 8.16 -18.08 -2.11
C ALA A 164 9.10 -16.93 -2.53
N VAL A 165 8.61 -15.69 -2.47
CA VAL A 165 9.42 -14.47 -2.60
C VAL A 165 9.34 -13.67 -1.29
N PRO A 166 10.45 -13.11 -0.80
CA PRO A 166 10.44 -12.31 0.41
C PRO A 166 9.68 -11.00 0.18
N VAL A 167 8.73 -10.70 1.06
CA VAL A 167 7.99 -9.43 1.05
C VAL A 167 8.67 -8.42 1.98
N LYS A 168 8.86 -7.19 1.49
CA LYS A 168 9.43 -6.10 2.29
C LYS A 168 8.34 -5.42 3.12
N SER A 169 8.57 -5.34 4.43
CA SER A 169 7.75 -4.59 5.38
C SER A 169 7.67 -3.09 5.04
N VAL A 170 6.67 -2.40 5.55
CA VAL A 170 6.49 -0.95 5.42
C VAL A 170 7.75 -0.21 5.84
N ARG A 171 8.30 -0.57 7.01
CA ARG A 171 9.55 0.00 7.54
C ARG A 171 10.72 -0.22 6.58
N THR A 172 10.87 -1.42 6.03
CA THR A 172 11.96 -1.72 5.08
C THR A 172 11.82 -0.85 3.82
N ARG A 173 10.61 -0.77 3.26
CA ARG A 173 10.35 0.00 2.05
C ARG A 173 10.63 1.49 2.24
N ILE A 174 10.13 2.12 3.30
CA ILE A 174 10.36 3.55 3.52
C ILE A 174 11.84 3.87 3.74
N LEU A 175 12.58 3.02 4.46
CA LEU A 175 14.02 3.22 4.69
C LEU A 175 14.81 3.07 3.40
N GLU A 176 14.53 2.04 2.59
CA GLU A 176 15.16 1.87 1.27
C GLU A 176 14.84 3.04 0.33
N PHE A 177 13.58 3.52 0.35
CA PHE A 177 13.16 4.65 -0.48
C PHE A 177 13.89 5.92 -0.08
N CYS A 178 13.92 6.27 1.21
CA CYS A 178 14.66 7.43 1.71
C CYS A 178 16.17 7.33 1.42
N ALA A 179 16.78 6.17 1.62
CA ALA A 179 18.20 5.95 1.32
C ALA A 179 18.54 6.06 -0.17
N THR A 180 17.54 5.94 -1.06
CA THR A 180 17.71 6.10 -2.52
C THR A 180 17.40 7.52 -2.98
N LEU A 181 16.70 8.33 -2.15
CA LEU A 181 16.41 9.73 -2.42
C LEU A 181 17.56 10.67 -2.06
N ASP A 182 18.37 10.29 -1.07
CA ASP A 182 19.57 11.00 -0.60
C ASP A 182 20.73 10.85 -1.61
#